data_AF-A0A060ZIM0-F1
#
_entry.id   AF-A0A060ZIM0-F1
#
_cell.length_a   1.000
_cell.length_b   1.000
_cell.length_c   1.000
_cell.angle_alpha   90.00
_cell.angle_beta   90.00
_cell.angle_gamma   90.00
#
_symmetry.space_group_name_H-M   'P 1'
#
loop_
_entity.id
_entity.type
_entity.pdbx_description
1 polymer ?
#
loop_
_entity_poly.entity_id
_entity_poly.type
_entity_poly.pdbx_seq_one_letter_code
_entity_poly.pdbx_strand_id
1 'polypeptide(L)' 'MEGVSDHCKSTKTWPSSKLSAHTRRRLIRDAAKRPMITLDELQRSTAEVGDTVHRTTISPILH' A
#
# COMPACT_ATOMS: atom_id res chain seq x y z
N MET A 1 1.70 -14.86 22.39
CA MET A 1 2.03 -14.37 21.02
C MET A 1 1.07 -13.23 20.76
N GLU A 2 1.42 -12.08 21.30
CA GLU A 2 0.47 -10.98 21.53
C GLU A 2 0.63 -10.00 20.37
N GLY A 3 -0.48 -9.78 19.66
CA GLY A 3 -0.53 -9.01 18.44
C GLY A 3 0.06 -7.62 18.64
N VAL A 4 1.14 -7.34 17.91
CA VAL A 4 1.76 -6.02 17.87
C VAL A 4 0.74 -5.06 17.28
N SER A 5 0.16 -4.29 18.20
CA SER A 5 -0.57 -3.07 18.01
C SER A 5 0.29 -2.07 17.25
N ASP A 6 -0.22 -1.50 16.16
CA ASP A 6 0.19 -0.19 15.70
C ASP A 6 -1.05 0.61 15.38
N HIS A 7 -1.63 1.15 16.46
CA HIS A 7 -2.55 2.27 16.43
C HIS A 7 -1.78 3.46 15.83
N CYS A 8 -1.87 3.63 14.51
CA CYS A 8 -1.12 4.63 13.76
C CYS A 8 -1.54 6.04 14.17
N LYS A 9 -0.82 6.65 15.13
CA LYS A 9 -1.00 8.04 15.55
C LYS A 9 -0.43 8.95 14.46
N SER A 10 -1.35 9.64 13.79
CA SER A 10 -1.10 10.59 12.71
C SER A 10 -0.18 11.73 13.16
N THR A 11 1.07 11.71 12.71
CA THR A 11 1.93 12.90 12.66
C THR A 11 2.38 13.11 11.22
N LYS A 12 1.86 14.19 10.62
CA LYS A 12 2.41 14.96 9.51
C LYS A 12 3.03 14.18 8.32
N THR A 13 2.19 13.71 7.39
CA THR A 13 2.41 13.69 5.91
C THR A 13 1.30 12.87 5.22
N TRP A 14 0.56 13.52 4.31
CA TRP A 14 -0.38 13.00 3.30
C TRP A 14 -1.60 12.16 3.74
N PRO A 15 -2.83 12.53 3.34
CA PRO A 15 -4.05 11.81 3.70
C PRO A 15 -4.20 10.57 2.80
N SER A 16 -3.70 9.43 3.26
CA SER A 16 -4.00 8.10 2.71
C SER A 16 -4.51 7.23 3.85
N SER A 17 -5.63 7.65 4.44
CA SER A 17 -6.23 7.06 5.64
C SER A 17 -7.00 5.75 5.38
N LYS A 18 -6.79 5.09 4.24
CA LYS A 18 -7.50 3.84 3.87
C LYS A 18 -6.59 2.69 3.43
N LEU A 19 -5.28 2.84 3.56
CA LEU A 19 -4.30 1.82 3.16
C LEU A 19 -3.48 1.39 4.36
N SER A 20 -3.46 0.08 4.61
CA SER A 20 -2.64 -0.49 5.68
C SER A 20 -1.15 -0.19 5.43
N ALA A 21 -0.38 0.03 6.51
CA ALA A 21 1.06 0.25 6.39
C ALA A 21 1.77 -0.95 5.75
N HIS A 22 1.25 -2.16 5.96
CA HIS A 22 1.71 -3.38 5.32
C HIS A 22 1.57 -3.28 3.78
N THR A 23 0.39 -2.93 3.30
CA THR A 23 0.09 -2.85 1.87
C THR A 23 0.82 -1.69 1.20
N ARG A 24 0.97 -0.56 1.87
CA ARG A 24 1.83 0.53 1.38
C ARG A 24 3.28 0.08 1.19
N ARG A 25 3.87 -0.61 2.17
CA ARG A 25 5.25 -1.14 2.06
C ARG A 25 5.37 -2.17 0.94
N ARG A 26 4.37 -3.02 0.74
CA ARG A 26 4.39 -3.99 -0.38
C ARG A 26 4.34 -3.29 -1.73
N LEU A 27 3.42 -2.33 -1.92
CA LEU A 27 3.32 -1.54 -3.15
C LEU A 27 4.65 -0.86 -3.52
N ILE A 28 5.30 -0.22 -2.54
CA ILE A 28 6.60 0.43 -2.75
C ILE A 28 7.67 -0.60 -3.16
N ARG A 29 7.73 -1.76 -2.50
CA ARG A 29 8.69 -2.81 -2.86
C ARG A 29 8.44 -3.38 -4.25
N ASP A 30 7.19 -3.62 -4.61
CA ASP A 30 6.82 -4.19 -5.90
C ASP A 30 7.15 -3.20 -7.04
N ALA A 31 6.84 -1.92 -6.85
CA ALA A 31 7.21 -0.87 -7.79
C ALA A 31 8.73 -0.66 -7.90
N ALA A 32 9.45 -0.71 -6.77
CA ALA A 32 10.92 -0.58 -6.77
C ALA A 32 11.61 -1.77 -7.45
N LYS A 33 11.09 -3.00 -7.28
CA LYS A 33 11.63 -4.21 -7.91
C LYS A 33 11.27 -4.31 -9.40
N ARG A 34 10.09 -3.82 -9.78
CA ARG A 34 9.54 -3.93 -11.14
C ARG A 34 9.13 -2.53 -11.61
N PRO A 35 10.06 -1.73 -12.16
CA PRO A 35 9.76 -0.35 -12.57
C PRO A 35 8.73 -0.26 -13.72
N MET A 36 8.49 -1.36 -14.44
CA MET A 36 7.47 -1.44 -15.49
C MET A 36 6.14 -2.08 -15.00
N ILE A 37 5.99 -2.30 -13.69
CA ILE A 37 4.76 -2.89 -13.15
C ILE A 37 3.57 -1.97 -13.42
N THR A 38 2.47 -2.56 -13.86
CA THR A 38 1.24 -1.81 -14.12
C THR A 38 0.44 -1.60 -12.83
N LEU A 39 -0.43 -0.59 -12.84
CA LEU A 39 -1.37 -0.33 -11.75
C LEU A 39 -2.29 -1.54 -11.45
N ASP A 40 -2.67 -2.32 -12.47
CA ASP A 40 -3.51 -3.50 -12.30
C ASP A 40 -2.77 -4.65 -11.62
N GLU A 41 -1.50 -4.84 -11.97
CA GLU A 41 -0.65 -5.84 -11.31
C GLU A 41 -0.40 -5.47 -9.85
N LEU A 42 -0.20 -4.19 -9.55
CA LEU A 42 -0.11 -3.71 -8.17
C LEU A 42 -1.41 -3.95 -7.40
N GLN A 43 -2.56 -3.67 -8.01
CA GLN A 43 -3.87 -3.93 -7.41
C GLN A 43 -4.13 -5.43 -7.18
N ARG A 44 -3.70 -6.30 -8.09
CA ARG A 44 -3.76 -7.76 -7.90
C ARG A 44 -2.85 -8.21 -6.76
N SER A 45 -1.63 -7.67 -6.67
CA SER A 45 -0.71 -7.94 -5.57
C SER A 45 -1.31 -7.58 -4.20
N THR A 46 -2.07 -6.49 -4.08
CA THR A 46 -2.75 -6.19 -2.81
C THR A 46 -3.93 -7.13 -2.55
N ALA A 47 -4.68 -7.51 -3.60
CA ALA A 47 -5.81 -8.43 -3.48
C ALA A 47 -5.38 -9.84 -3.03
N GLU A 48 -4.17 -10.30 -3.41
CA GLU A 48 -3.57 -11.55 -2.90
C GLU A 48 -3.39 -11.53 -1.37
N VAL A 49 -3.21 -10.35 -0.78
CA VAL A 49 -3.06 -10.15 0.68
C VAL A 49 -4.40 -9.87 1.35
N GLY A 50 -5.49 -9.85 0.59
CA GLY A 50 -6.84 -9.55 1.08
C GLY A 50 -7.18 -8.06 1.11
N ASP A 51 -6.30 -7.20 0.59
CA ASP A 51 -6.54 -5.75 0.53
C ASP A 51 -6.99 -5.35 -0.88
N THR A 52 -8.27 -4.96 -1.01
CA THR A 52 -8.78 -4.35 -2.25
C THR A 52 -8.47 -2.85 -2.23
N VAL A 53 -7.60 -2.42 -3.14
CA VAL A 53 -7.20 -1.01 -3.26
C VAL A 53 -7.63 -0.48 -4.63
N HIS A 54 -8.01 0.79 -4.70
CA HIS A 54 -8.35 1.43 -5.97
C HIS A 54 -7.10 1.97 -6.66
N ARG A 55 -7.11 1.98 -8.01
CA ARG A 55 -6.06 2.63 -8.82
C ARG A 55 -5.77 4.07 -8.40
N THR A 56 -6.81 4.83 -8.06
CA THR A 56 -6.71 6.22 -7.55
C THR A 56 -5.99 6.32 -6.20
N THR A 57 -5.92 5.23 -5.44
CA THR A 57 -5.18 5.13 -4.18
C THR A 57 -3.72 4.71 -4.41
N ILE A 58 -3.44 3.90 -5.43
CA ILE A 58 -2.08 3.45 -5.76
C ILE A 58 -1.28 4.57 -6.43
N SER A 59 -1.87 5.29 -7.39
CA SER A 59 -1.15 6.30 -8.18
C SER A 59 -0.41 7.35 -7.32
N PRO A 60 -1.02 7.94 -6.27
CA PRO A 60 -0.32 8.90 -5.39
C PRO A 60 0.80 8.30 -4.53
N ILE A 61 0.91 6.98 -4.43
CA ILE A 61 1.97 6.30 -3.64
C ILE A 61 3.24 6.14 -4.48
N LEU A 62 3.12 6.18 -5.81
CA LEU A 62 4.22 6.01 -6.75
C LEU A 62 4.81 7.33 -7.25
N HIS A 63 4.18 8.46 -6.91
CA HIS A 63 4.68 9.82 -7.15
C HIS A 63 5.41 10.35 -5.91
#